data_AF-A0A1V8RTT8-F1
#
_entry.id   AF-A0A1V8RTT8-F1
#
_cell.length_a   1.000
_cell.length_b   1.000
_cell.length_c   1.000
_cell.angle_alpha   90.00
_cell.angle_beta   90.00
_cell.angle_gamma   90.00
#
_symmetry.space_group_name_H-M   'P 1'
#
loop_
_entity.id
_entity.type
_entity.pdbx_description
1 polymer ?
#
loop_
_entity_poly.entity_id
_entity_poly.type
_entity_poly.pdbx_seq_one_letter_code
_entity_poly.pdbx_strand_id
1 'polypeptide(L)'
;MVISSDSQRDLFSDTGALGFVQILLAEMHDDLLGKVARFRQLTDLSKTLGPGGTMIHGGEVAYTAWTEARNSFIHGNYIATVMLCQSLAENLLAAYIDTDLEAEKLPKRVSFNDTIRRCVSKGVFDKSFSGELITMMNIRNPLSHYRDLEDPSNLSRRVLDSRLPAIAHLMGDASFALAIAIKLLSLPPFWLSGETLK
;
A
#
# COMPACT_ATOMS: atom_id res chain seq x y z
N MET A 1 -46.47 29.29 6.49
CA MET A 1 -45.11 29.82 6.71
C MET A 1 -44.22 29.13 5.68
N VAL A 2 -44.03 29.78 4.53
CA VAL A 2 -43.34 29.20 3.37
C VAL A 2 -41.85 29.38 3.61
N ILE A 3 -41.11 28.29 3.72
CA ILE A 3 -39.64 28.31 3.73
C ILE A 3 -39.21 28.89 2.39
N SER A 4 -38.53 30.04 2.39
CA SER A 4 -38.13 30.70 1.15
C SER A 4 -37.15 29.80 0.39
N SER A 5 -37.35 29.71 -0.92
CA SER A 5 -36.51 28.96 -1.86
C SER A 5 -35.04 29.40 -1.88
N ASP A 6 -34.73 30.55 -1.27
CA ASP A 6 -33.37 31.09 -1.20
C ASP A 6 -32.49 30.38 -0.16
N SER A 7 -33.10 29.80 0.89
CA SER A 7 -32.34 29.07 1.91
C SER A 7 -31.85 27.70 1.41
N GLN A 8 -32.42 27.20 0.31
CA GLN A 8 -32.10 25.90 -0.28
C GLN A 8 -31.15 26.01 -1.49
N ARG A 9 -30.99 27.22 -2.04
CA ARG A 9 -30.02 27.52 -3.12
C ARG A 9 -28.60 27.66 -2.62
N ASP A 10 -28.40 27.98 -1.34
CA ASP A 10 -27.07 28.20 -0.77
C ASP A 10 -26.28 26.91 -0.52
N LEU A 11 -26.97 25.76 -0.39
CA LEU A 11 -26.32 24.44 -0.31
C LEU A 11 -25.72 23.97 -1.64
N PHE A 12 -26.13 24.57 -2.76
CA PHE A 12 -25.74 24.24 -4.12
C PHE A 12 -25.30 25.47 -4.92
N SER A 13 -24.82 26.52 -4.24
CA SER A 13 -24.24 27.67 -4.93
C SER A 13 -23.00 27.20 -5.69
N ASP A 14 -22.93 27.49 -6.99
CA ASP A 14 -21.77 27.20 -7.84
C ASP A 14 -20.55 27.86 -7.20
N THR A 15 -19.72 27.08 -6.49
CA THR A 15 -18.32 27.46 -6.30
C THR A 15 -17.77 27.63 -7.71
N GLY A 16 -17.68 28.87 -8.18
CA GLY A 16 -17.01 29.17 -9.44
C GLY A 16 -15.61 28.55 -9.41
N ALA A 17 -15.01 28.27 -10.57
CA ALA A 17 -13.73 27.56 -10.67
C ALA A 17 -12.65 28.07 -9.68
N LEU A 18 -12.65 29.36 -9.36
CA LEU A 18 -11.78 29.98 -8.35
C LEU A 18 -12.01 29.46 -6.92
N GLY A 19 -13.25 29.21 -6.51
CA GLY A 19 -13.58 28.61 -5.22
C GLY A 19 -13.07 27.17 -5.09
N PHE A 20 -13.19 26.37 -6.15
CA PHE A 20 -12.58 25.03 -6.19
C PHE A 20 -11.05 25.09 -6.11
N VAL A 21 -10.41 26.04 -6.79
CA VAL A 21 -8.96 26.26 -6.69
C VAL A 21 -8.56 26.62 -5.26
N GLN A 22 -9.31 27.49 -4.58
CA GLN A 22 -9.04 27.86 -3.18
C GLN A 22 -9.14 26.65 -2.24
N ILE A 23 -10.15 25.80 -2.42
CA ILE A 23 -10.32 24.56 -1.64
C ILE A 23 -9.12 23.63 -1.87
N LEU A 24 -8.74 23.39 -3.12
CA LEU A 24 -7.58 22.55 -3.44
C LEU A 24 -6.29 23.12 -2.84
N LEU A 25 -6.09 24.43 -2.89
CA LEU A 25 -4.93 25.08 -2.29
C LEU A 25 -4.93 24.95 -0.77
N ALA A 26 -6.08 25.07 -0.11
CA ALA A 26 -6.21 24.87 1.33
C ALA A 26 -5.90 23.41 1.72
N GLU A 27 -6.49 22.43 1.03
CA GLU A 27 -6.21 21.01 1.24
C GLU A 27 -4.72 20.66 0.98
N MET A 28 -4.08 21.33 0.02
CA MET A 28 -2.65 21.16 -0.22
C MET A 28 -1.79 21.83 0.86
N HIS A 29 -2.18 23.01 1.32
CA HIS A 29 -1.43 23.80 2.30
C HIS A 29 -1.43 23.14 3.68
N ASP A 30 -2.58 22.67 4.16
CA ASP A 30 -2.77 22.25 5.56
C ASP A 30 -1.91 21.03 5.95
N ASP A 31 -1.54 20.17 4.99
CA ASP A 31 -0.67 19.01 5.21
C ASP A 31 0.59 19.03 4.33
N LEU A 32 1.00 20.21 3.83
CA LEU A 32 2.16 20.31 2.94
C LEU A 32 3.43 19.74 3.59
N LEU A 33 3.67 20.05 4.86
CA LEU A 33 4.82 19.55 5.62
C LEU A 33 4.78 18.03 5.76
N GLY A 34 3.60 17.45 6.02
CA GLY A 34 3.43 16.00 6.12
C GLY A 34 3.64 15.31 4.78
N LYS A 35 3.11 15.86 3.68
CA LYS A 35 3.34 15.37 2.32
C LYS A 35 4.83 15.37 1.96
N VAL A 36 5.55 16.45 2.27
CA VAL A 36 7.00 16.54 2.06
C VAL A 36 7.76 15.50 2.87
N ALA A 37 7.41 15.30 4.15
CA ALA A 37 8.04 14.29 5.00
C ALA A 37 7.84 12.87 4.45
N ARG A 38 6.61 12.52 4.06
CA ARG A 38 6.28 11.20 3.48
C ARG A 38 6.93 11.00 2.12
N PHE A 39 7.01 12.05 1.29
CA PHE A 39 7.73 12.00 0.02
C PHE A 39 9.24 11.76 0.19
N ARG A 40 9.86 12.40 1.19
CA ARG A 40 11.26 12.14 1.54
C ARG A 40 11.47 10.69 1.99
N GLN A 41 10.61 10.20 2.89
CA GLN A 41 10.65 8.79 3.33
C GLN A 41 10.55 7.82 2.14
N LEU A 42 9.60 8.05 1.23
CA LEU A 42 9.45 7.22 0.03
C LEU A 42 10.71 7.27 -0.85
N THR A 43 11.30 8.46 -1.03
CA THR A 43 12.51 8.66 -1.83
C THR A 43 13.70 7.95 -1.19
N ASP A 44 13.86 8.05 0.13
CA ASP A 44 14.94 7.40 0.88
C ASP A 44 14.82 5.87 0.82
N LEU A 45 13.61 5.32 1.00
CA LEU A 45 13.37 3.89 0.82
C LEU A 45 13.66 3.44 -0.62
N SER A 46 13.25 4.23 -1.62
CA SER A 46 13.42 3.88 -3.04
C SER A 46 14.88 3.83 -3.50
N LYS A 47 15.84 4.35 -2.71
CA LYS A 47 17.28 4.23 -3.01
C LYS A 47 17.77 2.78 -3.03
N THR A 48 17.03 1.84 -2.44
CA THR A 48 17.38 0.42 -2.45
C THR A 48 16.92 -0.31 -3.71
N LEU A 49 16.16 0.33 -4.60
CA LEU A 49 15.75 -0.28 -5.87
C LEU A 49 16.99 -0.57 -6.72
N GLY A 50 16.95 -1.70 -7.45
CA GLY A 50 18.12 -2.24 -8.14
C GLY A 50 18.69 -1.31 -9.23
N PRO A 51 19.99 -1.49 -9.58
CA PRO A 51 20.63 -0.74 -10.64
C PRO A 51 19.91 -0.98 -11.97
N GLY A 52 19.48 0.10 -12.64
CA GLY A 52 18.76 0.02 -13.92
C GLY A 52 17.24 -0.11 -13.81
N GLY A 53 16.68 -0.17 -12.59
CA GLY A 53 15.24 -0.20 -12.33
C GLY A 53 14.68 -1.60 -12.03
N THR A 54 13.38 -1.64 -11.75
CA THR A 54 12.66 -2.87 -11.34
C THR A 54 11.63 -3.29 -12.38
N MET A 55 11.62 -4.58 -12.72
CA MET A 55 10.54 -5.24 -13.43
C MET A 55 9.37 -5.55 -12.51
N ILE A 56 8.18 -5.08 -12.89
CA ILE A 56 6.94 -5.35 -12.17
C ILE A 56 6.15 -6.40 -12.97
N HIS A 57 6.26 -7.67 -12.56
CA HIS A 57 5.35 -8.73 -13.03
C HIS A 57 3.93 -8.50 -12.50
N GLY A 58 2.93 -9.13 -13.13
CA GLY A 58 1.52 -8.99 -12.75
C GLY A 58 0.74 -7.94 -13.54
N GLY A 59 1.38 -7.33 -14.56
CA GLY A 59 0.72 -6.47 -15.54
C GLY A 59 0.17 -5.18 -14.93
N GLU A 60 -0.93 -4.69 -15.52
CA GLU A 60 -1.52 -3.40 -15.18
C GLU A 60 -1.96 -3.31 -13.72
N VAL A 61 -2.42 -4.42 -13.12
CA VAL A 61 -2.87 -4.43 -11.71
C VAL A 61 -1.70 -4.16 -10.77
N ALA A 62 -0.59 -4.88 -10.92
CA ALA A 62 0.59 -4.68 -10.09
C ALA A 62 1.20 -3.28 -10.30
N TYR A 63 1.32 -2.85 -11.55
CA TYR A 63 1.88 -1.53 -11.88
C TYR A 63 1.02 -0.37 -11.32
N THR A 64 -0.30 -0.47 -11.47
CA THR A 64 -1.24 0.54 -10.97
C THR A 64 -1.22 0.55 -9.45
N ALA A 65 -1.26 -0.63 -8.81
CA ALA A 65 -1.17 -0.75 -7.36
C ALA A 65 0.11 -0.10 -6.80
N TRP A 66 1.26 -0.30 -7.45
CA TRP A 66 2.50 0.38 -7.07
C TRP A 66 2.40 1.91 -7.19
N THR A 67 1.89 2.40 -8.33
CA THR A 67 1.77 3.84 -8.59
C THR A 67 0.83 4.51 -7.60
N GLU A 68 -0.34 3.90 -7.38
CA GLU A 68 -1.35 4.39 -6.44
C GLU A 68 -0.91 4.27 -4.98
N ALA A 69 -0.17 3.22 -4.60
CA ALA A 69 0.32 3.05 -3.22
C ALA A 69 1.22 4.21 -2.82
N ARG A 70 2.16 4.58 -3.69
CA ARG A 70 3.06 5.74 -3.47
C ARG A 70 2.28 7.03 -3.34
N ASN A 71 1.34 7.27 -4.25
CA ASN A 71 0.54 8.48 -4.24
C ASN A 71 -0.34 8.56 -2.97
N SER A 72 -0.97 7.45 -2.62
CA SER A 72 -1.78 7.31 -1.40
C SER A 72 -0.97 7.57 -0.14
N PHE A 73 0.26 7.04 -0.08
CA PHE A 73 1.13 7.27 1.06
C PHE A 73 1.50 8.74 1.22
N ILE A 74 1.90 9.39 0.12
CA ILE A 74 2.20 10.83 0.12
C ILE A 74 0.99 11.64 0.60
N HIS A 75 -0.22 11.27 0.21
CA HIS A 75 -1.46 11.96 0.59
C HIS A 75 -2.02 11.57 1.96
N GLY A 76 -1.36 10.68 2.72
CA GLY A 76 -1.85 10.26 4.04
C GLY A 76 -3.01 9.25 3.99
N ASN A 77 -3.30 8.67 2.82
CA ASN A 77 -4.31 7.65 2.63
C ASN A 77 -3.79 6.27 3.06
N TYR A 78 -3.47 6.14 4.35
CA TYR A 78 -2.70 5.00 4.88
C TYR A 78 -3.37 3.64 4.72
N ILE A 79 -4.69 3.56 4.90
CA ILE A 79 -5.43 2.31 4.66
C ILE A 79 -5.29 1.88 3.20
N ALA A 80 -5.48 2.81 2.26
CA ALA A 80 -5.30 2.54 0.84
C ALA A 80 -3.87 2.09 0.53
N THR A 81 -2.85 2.74 1.11
CA THR A 81 -1.46 2.31 0.97
C THR A 81 -1.26 0.86 1.39
N VAL A 82 -1.76 0.43 2.55
CA VAL A 82 -1.65 -0.96 3.01
C VAL A 82 -2.31 -1.92 2.02
N MET A 83 -3.53 -1.62 1.57
CA MET A 83 -4.26 -2.47 0.61
C MET A 83 -3.53 -2.59 -0.73
N LEU A 84 -3.02 -1.48 -1.25
CA LEU A 84 -2.34 -1.42 -2.54
C LEU A 84 -0.97 -2.10 -2.49
N CYS A 85 -0.21 -1.95 -1.41
CA CYS A 85 1.05 -2.67 -1.21
C CYS A 85 0.85 -4.19 -1.15
N GLN A 86 -0.22 -4.65 -0.48
CA GLN A 86 -0.56 -6.08 -0.47
C GLN A 86 -1.00 -6.56 -1.86
N SER A 87 -1.85 -5.81 -2.56
CA SER A 87 -2.28 -6.13 -3.93
C SER A 87 -1.10 -6.23 -4.89
N LEU A 88 -0.14 -5.29 -4.81
CA LEU A 88 1.11 -5.35 -5.55
C LEU A 88 1.88 -6.63 -5.25
N ALA A 89 2.12 -6.95 -3.96
CA ALA A 89 2.89 -8.12 -3.59
C ALA A 89 2.23 -9.44 -4.05
N GLU A 90 0.91 -9.55 -3.93
CA GLU A 90 0.14 -10.71 -4.38
C GLU A 90 0.28 -10.92 -5.89
N ASN A 91 0.01 -9.88 -6.69
CA ASN A 91 0.04 -9.97 -8.15
C ASN A 91 1.47 -10.16 -8.68
N LEU A 92 2.45 -9.46 -8.10
CA LEU A 92 3.85 -9.56 -8.49
C LEU A 92 4.38 -10.99 -8.28
N LEU A 93 4.19 -11.55 -7.09
CA LEU A 93 4.70 -12.89 -6.76
C LEU A 93 3.97 -13.99 -7.52
N ALA A 94 2.64 -13.89 -7.65
CA ALA A 94 1.87 -14.87 -8.40
C ALA A 94 2.29 -14.89 -9.87
N ALA A 95 2.41 -13.71 -10.49
CA ALA A 95 2.86 -13.62 -11.89
C ALA A 95 4.29 -14.10 -12.08
N TYR A 96 5.20 -13.78 -11.14
CA TYR A 96 6.58 -14.28 -11.20
C TYR A 96 6.64 -15.81 -11.18
N ILE A 97 5.84 -16.46 -10.32
CA ILE A 97 5.75 -17.93 -10.29
C ILE A 97 5.14 -18.47 -11.59
N ASP A 98 4.13 -17.81 -12.16
CA ASP A 98 3.46 -18.24 -13.39
C ASP A 98 4.37 -18.10 -14.63
N THR A 99 5.32 -17.16 -14.61
CA THR A 99 6.29 -16.99 -15.70
C THR A 99 7.44 -18.00 -15.69
N ASP A 100 7.61 -18.74 -14.59
CA ASP A 100 8.67 -19.75 -14.47
C ASP A 100 8.28 -21.03 -15.24
N LEU A 101 9.00 -21.30 -16.33
CA LEU A 101 8.74 -22.39 -17.27
C LEU A 101 8.81 -23.79 -16.64
N GLU A 102 9.54 -23.95 -15.54
CA GLU A 102 9.63 -25.23 -14.81
C GLU A 102 8.66 -25.32 -13.63
N ALA A 103 7.83 -24.30 -13.41
CA ALA A 103 6.86 -24.27 -12.33
C ALA A 103 5.65 -25.17 -12.58
N GLU A 104 5.15 -25.82 -11.52
CA GLU A 104 3.76 -26.26 -11.51
C GLU A 104 2.84 -25.07 -11.81
N LYS A 105 1.95 -25.27 -12.80
CA LYS A 105 0.95 -24.27 -13.18
C LYS A 105 0.13 -23.86 -11.96
N LEU A 106 0.05 -22.55 -11.72
CA LEU A 106 -0.76 -22.03 -10.62
C LEU A 106 -2.25 -22.34 -10.84
N PRO A 107 -3.00 -22.63 -9.77
CA PRO A 107 -4.46 -22.72 -9.87
C PRO A 107 -5.03 -21.35 -10.27
N LYS A 108 -6.23 -21.35 -10.87
CA LYS A 108 -6.93 -20.10 -11.29
C LYS A 108 -7.09 -19.07 -10.16
N ARG A 109 -7.10 -19.54 -8.91
CA ARG A 109 -7.09 -18.72 -7.71
C ARG A 109 -6.12 -19.33 -6.71
N VAL A 110 -5.02 -18.64 -6.46
CA VAL A 110 -4.02 -19.01 -5.45
C VAL A 110 -4.17 -18.08 -4.25
N SER A 111 -4.02 -18.61 -3.03
CA SER A 111 -4.00 -17.76 -1.84
C SER A 111 -2.63 -17.09 -1.68
N PHE A 112 -2.57 -15.90 -1.08
CA PHE A 112 -1.30 -15.21 -0.89
C PHE A 112 -0.31 -16.04 -0.05
N ASN A 113 -0.79 -16.72 1.00
CA ASN A 113 0.04 -17.62 1.81
C ASN A 113 0.63 -18.76 0.98
N ASP A 114 -0.13 -19.35 0.06
CA ASP A 114 0.38 -20.39 -0.82
C ASP A 114 1.43 -19.83 -1.79
N THR A 115 1.22 -18.63 -2.32
CA THR A 115 2.19 -17.91 -3.17
C THR A 115 3.49 -17.67 -2.42
N ILE A 116 3.44 -17.13 -1.19
CA ILE A 116 4.61 -16.91 -0.34
C ILE A 116 5.36 -18.23 -0.10
N ARG A 117 4.64 -19.31 0.28
CA ARG A 117 5.26 -20.62 0.50
C ARG A 117 6.00 -21.12 -0.74
N ARG A 118 5.40 -20.97 -1.93
CA ARG A 118 6.03 -21.35 -3.21
C ARG A 118 7.28 -20.51 -3.50
N CYS A 119 7.23 -19.19 -3.31
CA CYS A 119 8.40 -18.31 -3.47
C CYS A 119 9.56 -18.70 -2.54
N VAL A 120 9.28 -19.02 -1.28
CA VAL A 120 10.31 -19.50 -0.33
C VAL A 120 10.91 -20.83 -0.78
N SER A 121 10.08 -21.78 -1.22
CA SER A 121 10.57 -23.08 -1.70
C SER A 121 11.47 -22.96 -2.94
N LYS A 122 11.28 -21.91 -3.74
CA LYS A 122 12.08 -21.61 -4.94
C LYS A 122 13.28 -20.70 -4.67
N GLY A 123 13.50 -20.28 -3.43
CA GLY A 123 14.62 -19.40 -3.08
C GLY A 123 14.49 -17.96 -3.58
N VAL A 124 13.28 -17.50 -3.92
CA VAL A 124 13.06 -16.09 -4.33
C VAL A 124 13.42 -15.14 -3.19
N PHE A 125 13.09 -15.55 -1.96
CA PHE A 125 13.46 -14.88 -0.73
C PHE A 125 13.43 -15.86 0.45
N ASP A 126 14.02 -15.47 1.57
CA ASP A 126 14.16 -16.31 2.74
C ASP A 126 12.91 -16.35 3.64
N LYS A 127 12.95 -17.20 4.66
CA LYS A 127 11.86 -17.30 5.65
C LYS A 127 11.69 -16.01 6.45
N SER A 128 12.75 -15.24 6.67
CA SER A 128 12.67 -13.97 7.39
C SER A 128 11.77 -12.98 6.65
N PHE A 129 12.01 -12.79 5.36
CA PHE A 129 11.20 -11.90 4.53
C PHE A 129 9.77 -12.43 4.34
N SER A 130 9.59 -13.75 4.30
CA SER A 130 8.24 -14.34 4.30
C SER A 130 7.43 -13.94 5.55
N GLY A 131 8.07 -13.84 6.72
CA GLY A 131 7.43 -13.39 7.96
C GLY A 131 7.01 -11.91 7.90
N GLU A 132 7.80 -11.07 7.24
CA GLU A 132 7.45 -9.67 6.99
C GLU A 132 6.22 -9.54 6.06
N LEU A 133 6.15 -10.34 5.00
CA LEU A 133 4.99 -10.39 4.08
C LEU A 133 3.72 -10.89 4.80
N ILE A 134 3.84 -11.90 5.65
CA ILE A 134 2.73 -12.40 6.49
C ILE A 134 2.29 -11.32 7.49
N THR A 135 3.22 -10.56 8.05
CA THR A 135 2.90 -9.45 8.95
C THR A 135 2.11 -8.37 8.21
N MET A 136 2.50 -8.01 6.98
CA MET A 136 1.75 -7.07 6.14
C MET A 136 0.31 -7.55 5.88
N MET A 137 0.14 -8.84 5.59
CA MET A 137 -1.20 -9.45 5.45
C MET A 137 -2.02 -9.35 6.75
N ASN A 138 -1.39 -9.60 7.90
CA ASN A 138 -2.05 -9.50 9.19
C ASN A 138 -2.47 -8.08 9.56
N ILE A 139 -1.70 -7.07 9.14
CA ILE A 139 -2.05 -5.64 9.29
C ILE A 139 -3.29 -5.29 8.45
N ARG A 140 -3.38 -5.82 7.22
CA ARG A 140 -4.52 -5.58 6.32
C ARG A 140 -5.82 -6.18 6.82
N ASN A 141 -5.75 -7.33 7.50
CA ASN A 141 -6.93 -8.09 7.94
C ASN A 141 -7.95 -7.26 8.75
N PRO A 142 -7.57 -6.57 9.86
CA PRO A 142 -8.50 -5.73 10.61
C PRO A 142 -8.97 -4.47 9.86
N LEU A 143 -8.30 -4.09 8.76
CA LEU A 143 -8.71 -2.96 7.93
C LEU A 143 -9.77 -3.35 6.87
N SER A 144 -9.84 -4.64 6.51
CA SER A 144 -10.81 -5.15 5.52
C SER A 144 -11.92 -5.99 6.11
N HIS A 145 -11.71 -6.54 7.29
CA HIS A 145 -12.65 -7.44 7.96
C HIS A 145 -12.92 -6.92 9.35
N TYR A 146 -14.21 -6.88 9.72
CA TYR A 146 -14.63 -6.48 11.05
C TYR A 146 -13.94 -7.33 12.11
N ARG A 147 -13.42 -6.66 13.15
CA ARG A 147 -12.90 -7.26 14.38
C ARG A 147 -13.61 -6.62 15.57
N ASP A 148 -13.94 -7.42 16.56
CA ASP A 148 -14.45 -6.89 17.82
C ASP A 148 -13.35 -6.12 18.60
N LEU A 149 -13.72 -5.52 19.73
CA LEU A 149 -12.80 -4.75 20.57
C LEU A 149 -11.87 -5.62 21.43
N GLU A 150 -12.12 -6.91 21.55
CA GLU A 150 -11.27 -7.84 22.29
C GLU A 150 -10.11 -8.35 21.42
N ASP A 151 -10.23 -8.24 20.09
CA ASP A 151 -9.15 -8.53 19.16
C ASP A 151 -7.98 -7.52 19.31
N PRO A 152 -6.75 -7.95 19.64
CA PRO A 152 -5.59 -7.08 19.77
C PRO A 152 -5.20 -6.32 18.49
N SER A 153 -5.62 -6.83 17.32
CA SER A 153 -5.37 -6.20 16.01
C SER A 153 -6.39 -5.10 15.68
N ASN A 154 -7.49 -4.99 16.44
CA ASN A 154 -8.48 -3.94 16.26
C ASN A 154 -7.84 -2.55 16.47
N LEU A 155 -8.11 -1.61 15.56
CA LEU A 155 -7.51 -0.28 15.61
C LEU A 155 -7.85 0.49 16.89
N SER A 156 -9.11 0.43 17.34
CA SER A 156 -9.54 1.08 18.57
C SER A 156 -8.89 0.44 19.80
N ARG A 157 -8.73 -0.89 19.79
CA ARG A 157 -8.00 -1.60 20.84
C ARG A 157 -6.53 -1.15 20.92
N ARG A 158 -5.85 -1.07 19.78
CA ARG A 158 -4.46 -0.59 19.69
C ARG A 158 -4.28 0.85 20.19
N VAL A 159 -5.25 1.72 19.91
CA VAL A 159 -5.27 3.10 20.42
C VAL A 159 -5.37 3.13 21.94
N LEU A 160 -6.24 2.30 22.54
CA LEU A 160 -6.39 2.21 23.98
C LEU A 160 -5.12 1.66 24.65
N ASP A 161 -4.52 0.61 24.07
CA ASP A 161 -3.35 -0.05 24.65
C ASP A 161 -2.08 0.82 24.57
N SER A 162 -1.85 1.49 23.43
CA SER A 162 -0.62 2.27 23.20
C SER A 162 -0.74 3.75 23.59
N ARG A 163 -1.96 4.26 23.77
CA ARG A 163 -2.27 5.69 23.95
C ARG A 163 -1.79 6.58 22.79
N LEU A 164 -1.61 6.01 21.61
CA LEU A 164 -1.32 6.74 20.38
C LEU A 164 -2.62 6.97 19.58
N PRO A 165 -2.75 8.08 18.86
CA PRO A 165 -3.92 8.31 18.03
C PRO A 165 -3.98 7.30 16.88
N ALA A 166 -5.19 6.95 16.43
CA ALA A 166 -5.40 5.97 15.36
C ALA A 166 -4.58 6.26 14.09
N ILE A 167 -4.43 7.54 13.75
CA ILE A 167 -3.67 7.98 12.59
C ILE A 167 -2.18 7.62 12.68
N ALA A 168 -1.60 7.60 13.89
CA ALA A 168 -0.20 7.21 14.09
C ALA A 168 0.00 5.71 13.85
N HIS A 169 -0.96 4.88 14.27
CA HIS A 169 -0.95 3.45 13.95
C HIS A 169 -1.05 3.21 12.45
N LEU A 170 -2.02 3.84 11.79
CA LEU A 170 -2.22 3.71 10.35
C LEU A 170 -0.98 4.18 9.58
N MET A 171 -0.36 5.28 9.98
CA MET A 171 0.88 5.77 9.38
C MET A 171 2.04 4.77 9.53
N GLY A 172 2.19 4.17 10.71
CA GLY A 172 3.19 3.14 10.97
C GLY A 172 2.97 1.89 10.13
N ASP A 173 1.72 1.41 10.07
CA ASP A 173 1.29 0.26 9.27
C ASP A 173 1.55 0.48 7.76
N ALA A 174 1.19 1.67 7.24
CA ALA A 174 1.43 2.04 5.85
C ALA A 174 2.92 2.21 5.54
N SER A 175 3.69 2.79 6.46
CA SER A 175 5.16 2.91 6.32
C SER A 175 5.82 1.54 6.25
N PHE A 176 5.38 0.61 7.10
CA PHE A 176 5.83 -0.77 7.08
C PHE A 176 5.47 -1.45 5.75
N ALA A 177 4.20 -1.42 5.34
CA ALA A 177 3.75 -2.04 4.09
C ALA A 177 4.50 -1.50 2.87
N LEU A 178 4.74 -0.18 2.82
CA LEU A 178 5.51 0.46 1.75
C LEU A 178 6.98 0.00 1.74
N ALA A 179 7.61 -0.09 2.92
CA ALA A 179 8.97 -0.60 3.03
C ALA A 179 9.09 -2.06 2.56
N ILE A 180 8.11 -2.90 2.90
CA ILE A 180 8.05 -4.30 2.42
C ILE A 180 7.85 -4.36 0.91
N ALA A 181 6.97 -3.53 0.34
CA ALA A 181 6.77 -3.46 -1.10
C ALA A 181 8.05 -3.03 -1.84
N ILE A 182 8.76 -2.03 -1.33
CA ILE A 182 10.04 -1.58 -1.92
C ILE A 182 11.11 -2.66 -1.78
N LYS A 183 11.21 -3.30 -0.61
CA LYS A 183 12.14 -4.41 -0.38
C LYS A 183 11.87 -5.55 -1.35
N LEU A 184 10.59 -5.89 -1.57
CA LEU A 184 10.17 -6.88 -2.55
C LEU A 184 10.62 -6.49 -3.96
N LEU A 185 10.33 -5.26 -4.40
CA LEU A 185 10.75 -4.71 -5.69
C LEU A 185 12.28 -4.60 -5.85
N SER A 186 13.02 -4.59 -4.75
CA SER A 186 14.48 -4.57 -4.74
C SER A 186 15.12 -5.97 -4.74
N LEU A 187 14.34 -7.06 -4.77
CA LEU A 187 14.94 -8.39 -4.85
C LEU A 187 15.54 -8.64 -6.24
N PRO A 188 16.67 -9.35 -6.35
CA PRO A 188 17.36 -9.61 -7.62
C PRO A 188 16.47 -10.21 -8.73
N PRO A 189 15.54 -11.14 -8.44
CA PRO A 189 14.60 -11.66 -9.44
C PRO A 189 13.76 -10.61 -10.17
N PHE A 190 13.64 -9.40 -9.61
CA PHE A 190 12.87 -8.30 -10.18
C PHE A 190 13.76 -7.20 -10.74
N TRP A 191 15.08 -7.32 -10.72
CA TRP A 191 15.95 -6.31 -11.33
C TRP A 191 15.90 -6.42 -12.85
N LEU A 192 15.88 -5.27 -13.53
CA LEU A 192 15.99 -5.22 -14.99
C LEU A 192 17.31 -5.80 -15.52
N SER A 193 18.37 -5.81 -14.70
CA SER A 193 19.67 -6.41 -15.05
C SER A 193 19.66 -7.94 -15.10
N GLY A 194 18.62 -8.61 -14.55
CA GLY A 194 18.47 -10.07 -14.61
C GLY A 194 19.44 -10.86 -13.73
N GLU A 195 20.06 -10.25 -12.72
CA GLU A 195 20.95 -10.96 -11.80
C GLU A 195 20.15 -11.88 -10.87
N THR A 196 20.53 -13.16 -10.84
CA THR A 196 19.96 -14.14 -9.90
C THR A 196 20.75 -14.14 -8.60
N LEU A 197 20.07 -14.36 -7.46
CA LEU A 197 20.71 -14.65 -6.18
C LEU A 197 21.63 -15.87 -6.38
N LYS A 198 22.95 -15.67 -6.25
CA LYS A 198 23.93 -16.76 -6.21
C LYS A 198 23.91 -17.47 -4.86
#